data_AF-A0A5Y1YA97-F1
#
_entry.id   AF-A0A5Y1YA97-F1
#
_cell.length_a   1.000
_cell.length_b   1.000
_cell.length_c   1.000
_cell.angle_alpha   90.00
_cell.angle_beta   90.00
_cell.angle_gamma   90.00
#
_symmetry.space_group_name_H-M   'P 1'
#
loop_
_entity.id
_entity.type
_entity.pdbx_description
1 polymer ?
#
loop_
_entity_poly.entity_id
_entity_poly.type
_entity_poly.pdbx_seq_one_letter_code
_entity_poly.pdbx_strand_id
1 'polypeptide(L)'
;MIKLILSAPVPAMAAAFELYFQNTENVEIVRGPFETIPEFDCMVSAANSFGLMDGGVDAAITAYFGPQLQERVQQNIIREYLGEQPVGTAFVIETGNSKYPWLVHAPTMRVPLIIDGTDAVYNATRAALLAIFQHNKSAGEDRKIKSVVFPAMGAGCGQVSPDSVARQMKLAWDGFINCATEINWQYASARQDAVFSTTAYCPSKALCPNARTEYIGFGDYRTYCKKSGNGCISTRHQVDDIYIGAHTHTTDIGAHNHAIHTGAYAYPHAVSPDTHSHSLHLNSEYSPGAKK
;
A
#
# COMPACT_ATOMS: atom_id res chain seq x y z
N MET A 1 -20.08 -7.20 18.17
CA MET A 1 -18.86 -7.05 17.34
C MET A 1 -19.25 -7.36 15.90
N ILE A 2 -18.71 -6.66 14.91
CA ILE A 2 -19.06 -6.91 13.50
C ILE A 2 -18.17 -8.04 12.93
N LYS A 3 -18.70 -8.81 11.98
CA LYS A 3 -17.93 -9.76 11.17
C LYS A 3 -17.31 -9.03 9.97
N LEU A 4 -16.00 -9.10 9.82
CA LEU A 4 -15.27 -8.60 8.66
C LEU A 4 -15.12 -9.71 7.62
N ILE A 5 -15.47 -9.42 6.36
CA ILE A 5 -15.28 -10.33 5.23
C ILE A 5 -14.35 -9.64 4.24
N LEU A 6 -13.20 -10.24 3.95
CA LEU A 6 -12.22 -9.73 3.00
C LEU A 6 -12.41 -10.41 1.65
N SER A 7 -12.91 -9.67 0.65
CA SER A 7 -13.06 -10.15 -0.73
C SER A 7 -11.78 -9.92 -1.52
N ALA A 8 -11.18 -11.01 -2.01
CA ALA A 8 -9.92 -10.98 -2.74
C ALA A 8 -9.95 -11.93 -3.95
N PRO A 9 -10.45 -11.47 -5.12
CA PRO A 9 -10.41 -12.27 -6.35
C PRO A 9 -8.99 -12.45 -6.91
N VAL A 10 -8.03 -11.59 -6.54
CA VAL A 10 -6.64 -11.68 -6.98
C VAL A 10 -5.87 -12.64 -6.05
N PRO A 11 -5.26 -13.72 -6.54
CA PRO A 11 -4.61 -14.73 -5.68
C PRO A 11 -3.51 -14.17 -4.76
N ALA A 12 -2.68 -13.24 -5.26
CA ALA A 12 -1.64 -12.60 -4.44
C ALA A 12 -2.23 -11.78 -3.29
N MET A 13 -3.40 -11.18 -3.49
CA MET A 13 -4.09 -10.42 -2.45
C MET A 13 -4.73 -11.34 -1.41
N ALA A 14 -5.35 -12.45 -1.85
CA ALA A 14 -5.88 -13.46 -0.94
C ALA A 14 -4.77 -14.04 -0.05
N ALA A 15 -3.62 -14.40 -0.63
CA ALA A 15 -2.47 -14.92 0.12
C ALA A 15 -1.95 -13.92 1.17
N ALA A 16 -1.88 -12.64 0.83
CA ALA A 16 -1.48 -11.61 1.78
C ALA A 16 -2.53 -11.43 2.89
N PHE A 17 -3.83 -11.39 2.58
CA PHE A 17 -4.85 -11.35 3.63
C PHE A 17 -4.76 -12.57 4.56
N GLU A 18 -4.59 -13.78 4.03
CA GLU A 18 -4.43 -14.99 4.84
C GLU A 18 -3.22 -14.90 5.77
N LEU A 19 -2.09 -14.39 5.27
CA LEU A 19 -0.87 -14.23 6.06
C LEU A 19 -1.04 -13.23 7.22
N TYR A 20 -1.62 -12.05 6.97
CA TYR A 20 -1.66 -10.98 7.99
C TYR A 20 -2.92 -11.02 8.87
N PHE A 21 -4.01 -11.63 8.41
CA PHE A 21 -5.23 -11.80 9.20
C PHE A 21 -5.34 -13.20 9.83
N GLN A 22 -4.33 -14.07 9.69
CA GLN A 22 -4.29 -15.35 10.39
C GLN A 22 -4.60 -15.17 11.89
N ASN A 23 -5.42 -16.08 12.45
CA ASN A 23 -5.85 -16.07 13.85
C ASN A 23 -6.57 -14.79 14.32
N THR A 24 -7.13 -13.99 13.40
CA THR A 24 -7.96 -12.84 13.77
C THR A 24 -9.41 -13.28 13.93
N GLU A 25 -9.99 -13.07 15.11
CA GLU A 25 -11.39 -13.37 15.37
C GLU A 25 -12.32 -12.51 14.51
N ASN A 26 -13.49 -13.06 14.16
CA ASN A 26 -14.52 -12.39 13.38
C ASN A 26 -14.06 -11.89 12.01
N VAL A 27 -13.04 -12.51 11.42
CA VAL A 27 -12.58 -12.25 10.05
C VAL A 27 -12.75 -13.50 9.18
N GLU A 28 -13.33 -13.31 8.01
CA GLU A 28 -13.43 -14.31 6.95
C GLU A 28 -12.71 -13.79 5.70
N ILE A 29 -12.00 -14.68 4.99
CA ILE A 29 -11.33 -14.34 3.74
C ILE A 29 -11.98 -15.14 2.62
N VAL A 30 -12.50 -14.43 1.61
CA VAL A 30 -13.16 -15.02 0.46
C VAL A 30 -12.28 -14.81 -0.77
N ARG A 31 -11.80 -15.91 -1.34
CA ARG A 31 -11.00 -15.95 -2.58
C ARG A 31 -11.86 -15.75 -3.83
N GLY A 32 -12.57 -14.64 -3.88
CA GLY A 32 -13.53 -14.36 -4.93
C GLY A 32 -14.05 -12.93 -4.86
N PRO A 33 -14.75 -12.49 -5.92
CA PRO A 33 -15.36 -11.18 -5.96
C PRO A 33 -16.56 -11.14 -5.00
N PHE A 34 -16.96 -9.97 -4.51
CA PHE A 34 -17.91 -9.84 -3.40
C PHE A 34 -19.30 -10.40 -3.74
N GLU A 35 -19.65 -10.45 -5.02
CA GLU A 35 -20.89 -10.97 -5.57
C GLU A 35 -21.08 -12.46 -5.27
N THR A 36 -19.99 -13.18 -4.97
CA THR A 36 -20.03 -14.59 -4.56
C THR A 36 -20.39 -14.79 -3.09
N ILE A 37 -20.41 -13.72 -2.30
CA ILE A 37 -20.67 -13.77 -0.85
C ILE A 37 -22.19 -13.74 -0.63
N PRO A 38 -22.78 -14.80 -0.05
CA PRO A 38 -24.23 -14.94 0.01
C PRO A 38 -24.88 -14.02 1.04
N GLU A 39 -24.17 -13.65 2.11
CA GLU A 39 -24.75 -12.92 3.25
C GLU A 39 -23.76 -11.88 3.78
N PHE A 40 -24.17 -10.62 3.73
CA PHE A 40 -23.50 -9.51 4.40
C PHE A 40 -24.47 -8.31 4.52
N ASP A 41 -24.27 -7.43 5.50
CA ASP A 41 -25.15 -6.26 5.67
C ASP A 41 -24.62 -5.03 4.91
N CYS A 42 -23.29 -4.94 4.76
CA CYS A 42 -22.64 -3.76 4.20
C CYS A 42 -21.50 -4.11 3.24
N MET A 43 -21.43 -3.41 2.11
CA MET A 43 -20.27 -3.40 1.21
C MET A 43 -19.47 -2.10 1.39
N VAL A 44 -18.14 -2.18 1.37
CA VAL A 44 -17.27 -1.00 1.35
C VAL A 44 -16.80 -0.72 -0.06
N SER A 45 -16.95 0.52 -0.51
CA SER A 45 -16.42 1.03 -1.77
C SER A 45 -15.03 1.64 -1.54
N ALA A 46 -14.04 1.16 -2.31
CA ALA A 46 -12.65 1.65 -2.28
C ALA A 46 -12.49 2.85 -3.21
N ALA A 47 -13.16 3.94 -2.85
CA ALA A 47 -13.59 4.96 -3.81
C ALA A 47 -12.53 6.01 -4.19
N ASN A 48 -12.96 6.92 -5.06
CA ASN A 48 -12.40 8.26 -5.22
C ASN A 48 -13.27 9.34 -4.53
N SER A 49 -12.73 10.55 -4.38
CA SER A 49 -13.39 11.65 -3.66
C SER A 49 -14.68 12.20 -4.29
N PHE A 50 -15.02 11.80 -5.52
CA PHE A 50 -16.14 12.35 -6.29
C PHE A 50 -17.28 11.36 -6.53
N GLY A 51 -17.19 10.14 -5.98
CA GLY A 51 -18.23 9.13 -6.13
C GLY A 51 -18.42 8.64 -7.56
N LEU A 52 -17.38 8.73 -8.41
CA LEU A 52 -17.37 8.07 -9.72
C LEU A 52 -17.13 6.58 -9.50
N MET A 53 -18.08 5.72 -9.87
CA MET A 53 -18.08 4.31 -9.50
C MET A 53 -18.04 3.40 -10.73
N ASP A 54 -17.13 3.70 -11.66
CA ASP A 54 -17.03 3.10 -13.01
C ASP A 54 -15.75 2.26 -13.21
N GLY A 55 -14.88 2.15 -12.19
CA GLY A 55 -13.64 1.39 -12.24
C GLY A 55 -13.51 0.33 -11.14
N GLY A 56 -12.77 -0.75 -11.42
CA GLY A 56 -12.39 -1.75 -10.43
C GLY A 56 -13.58 -2.34 -9.65
N VAL A 57 -13.47 -2.37 -8.32
CA VAL A 57 -14.55 -2.85 -7.44
C VAL A 57 -15.79 -1.96 -7.50
N ASP A 58 -15.64 -0.65 -7.72
CA ASP A 58 -16.78 0.25 -7.77
C ASP A 58 -17.64 0.00 -9.01
N ALA A 59 -17.02 -0.35 -10.15
CA ALA A 59 -17.76 -0.80 -11.33
C ALA A 59 -18.61 -2.03 -11.03
N ALA A 60 -18.07 -3.00 -10.28
CA ALA A 60 -18.78 -4.20 -9.88
C ALA A 60 -19.93 -3.90 -8.89
N ILE A 61 -19.71 -2.99 -7.94
CA ILE A 61 -20.75 -2.49 -7.02
C ILE A 61 -21.87 -1.83 -7.81
N THR A 62 -21.56 -0.93 -8.74
CA THR A 62 -22.55 -0.24 -9.58
C THR A 62 -23.28 -1.21 -10.49
N ALA A 63 -22.60 -2.19 -11.08
CA ALA A 63 -23.22 -3.22 -11.91
C ALA A 63 -24.19 -4.10 -11.10
N TYR A 64 -23.85 -4.40 -9.84
CA TYR A 64 -24.65 -5.25 -8.97
C TYR A 64 -25.88 -4.54 -8.37
N PHE A 65 -25.70 -3.30 -7.89
CA PHE A 65 -26.77 -2.53 -7.23
C PHE A 65 -27.53 -1.61 -8.16
N GLY A 66 -26.97 -1.30 -9.33
CA GLY A 66 -27.50 -0.37 -10.32
C GLY A 66 -26.96 1.05 -10.20
N PRO A 67 -27.05 1.85 -11.30
CA PRO A 67 -26.48 3.20 -11.40
C PRO A 67 -27.05 4.20 -10.39
N GLN A 68 -28.29 3.99 -9.91
CA GLN A 68 -28.93 4.82 -8.89
C GLN A 68 -28.20 4.81 -7.53
N LEU A 69 -27.34 3.81 -7.28
CA LEU A 69 -26.44 3.84 -6.12
C LEU A 69 -25.37 4.92 -6.25
N GLN A 70 -24.73 5.01 -7.43
CA GLN A 70 -23.74 6.05 -7.72
C GLN A 70 -24.36 7.44 -7.59
N GLU A 71 -25.55 7.65 -8.16
CA GLU A 71 -26.26 8.93 -8.06
C GLU A 71 -26.48 9.34 -6.60
N ARG A 72 -26.94 8.41 -5.74
CA ARG A 72 -27.12 8.68 -4.31
C ARG A 72 -25.82 9.02 -3.60
N VAL A 73 -24.73 8.32 -3.91
CA VAL A 73 -23.39 8.62 -3.38
C VAL A 73 -22.98 10.04 -3.77
N GLN A 74 -23.11 10.40 -5.05
CA GLN A 74 -22.74 11.73 -5.55
C GLN A 74 -23.60 12.84 -4.94
N GLN A 75 -24.92 12.63 -4.83
CA GLN A 75 -25.81 13.58 -4.16
C GLN A 75 -25.42 13.79 -2.69
N ASN A 76 -25.03 12.73 -1.99
CA ASN A 76 -24.53 12.85 -0.62
C ASN A 76 -23.20 13.63 -0.56
N ILE A 77 -22.28 13.39 -1.50
CA ILE A 77 -21.02 14.14 -1.60
C ILE A 77 -21.28 15.63 -1.87
N ILE A 78 -22.21 15.96 -2.76
CA ILE A 78 -22.60 17.36 -3.03
C ILE A 78 -23.17 18.01 -1.77
N ARG A 79 -24.08 17.33 -1.08
CA ARG A 79 -24.81 17.88 0.07
C ARG A 79 -23.93 18.03 1.31
N GLU A 80 -23.17 16.99 1.66
CA GLU A 80 -22.44 16.91 2.93
C GLU A 80 -20.98 17.35 2.83
N TYR A 81 -20.40 17.28 1.62
CA TYR A 81 -18.98 17.55 1.38
C TYR A 81 -18.75 18.64 0.32
N LEU A 82 -19.80 19.39 -0.04
CA LEU A 82 -19.72 20.49 -1.01
C LEU A 82 -19.07 20.10 -2.35
N GLY A 83 -19.25 18.83 -2.75
CA GLY A 83 -18.79 18.30 -4.04
C GLY A 83 -17.47 17.52 -4.01
N GLU A 84 -16.77 17.45 -2.88
CA GLU A 84 -15.52 16.68 -2.76
C GLU A 84 -15.36 16.05 -1.38
N GLN A 85 -15.44 14.72 -1.30
CA GLN A 85 -15.21 14.01 -0.04
C GLN A 85 -13.70 13.81 0.22
N PRO A 86 -13.14 14.29 1.35
CA PRO A 86 -11.72 14.10 1.63
C PRO A 86 -11.33 12.62 1.82
N VAL A 87 -10.14 12.25 1.34
CA VAL A 87 -9.53 10.94 1.62
C VAL A 87 -9.36 10.76 3.14
N GLY A 88 -9.64 9.54 3.63
CA GLY A 88 -9.64 9.26 5.07
C GLY A 88 -10.92 9.67 5.81
N THR A 89 -11.99 9.98 5.07
CA THR A 89 -13.36 10.06 5.61
C THR A 89 -14.20 8.92 5.03
N ALA A 90 -15.38 8.67 5.60
CA ALA A 90 -16.35 7.73 5.03
C ALA A 90 -17.77 8.06 5.49
N PHE A 91 -18.77 7.63 4.72
CA PHE A 91 -20.17 7.70 5.12
C PHE A 91 -20.91 6.42 4.76
N VAL A 92 -21.97 6.11 5.53
CA VAL A 92 -22.89 5.00 5.26
C VAL A 92 -24.07 5.53 4.42
N ILE A 93 -24.45 4.79 3.40
CA ILE A 93 -25.61 5.09 2.55
C ILE A 93 -26.36 3.80 2.20
N GLU A 94 -27.67 3.90 1.97
CA GLU A 94 -28.47 2.75 1.58
C GLU A 94 -28.17 2.33 0.14
N THR A 95 -28.09 1.02 -0.09
CA THR A 95 -28.01 0.45 -1.44
C THR A 95 -29.38 0.36 -2.13
N GLY A 96 -30.47 0.44 -1.36
CA GLY A 96 -31.82 0.13 -1.84
C GLY A 96 -32.09 -1.36 -2.07
N ASN A 97 -31.13 -2.23 -1.76
CA ASN A 97 -31.30 -3.68 -1.80
C ASN A 97 -31.71 -4.19 -0.41
N SER A 98 -32.78 -4.97 -0.31
CA SER A 98 -33.26 -5.49 0.97
C SER A 98 -32.32 -6.50 1.63
N LYS A 99 -31.53 -7.22 0.83
CA LYS A 99 -30.60 -8.26 1.29
C LYS A 99 -29.24 -7.70 1.70
N TYR A 100 -28.77 -6.67 1.00
CA TYR A 100 -27.47 -6.04 1.26
C TYR A 100 -27.66 -4.53 1.45
N PRO A 101 -28.24 -4.09 2.58
CA PRO A 101 -28.85 -2.77 2.71
C PRO A 101 -27.88 -1.59 2.68
N TRP A 102 -26.59 -1.79 2.99
CA TRP A 102 -25.66 -0.69 3.23
C TRP A 102 -24.45 -0.67 2.30
N LEU A 103 -24.05 0.52 1.90
CA LEU A 103 -22.76 0.82 1.30
C LEU A 103 -22.02 1.80 2.23
N VAL A 104 -20.74 1.56 2.47
CA VAL A 104 -19.83 2.56 3.01
C VAL A 104 -18.96 3.10 1.89
N HIS A 105 -19.07 4.39 1.60
CA HIS A 105 -18.22 5.06 0.61
C HIS A 105 -16.97 5.62 1.30
N ALA A 106 -15.79 5.08 0.98
CA ALA A 106 -14.53 5.39 1.66
C ALA A 106 -13.41 5.70 0.64
N PRO A 107 -13.20 6.98 0.27
CA PRO A 107 -12.19 7.35 -0.70
C PRO A 107 -10.77 7.01 -0.24
N THR A 108 -10.07 6.24 -1.09
CA THR A 108 -8.63 5.93 -0.93
C THR A 108 -7.74 6.93 -1.66
N MET A 109 -8.31 7.70 -2.57
CA MET A 109 -7.62 8.69 -3.40
C MET A 109 -8.59 9.78 -3.83
N ARG A 110 -8.06 10.93 -4.25
CA ARG A 110 -8.90 12.03 -4.74
C ARG A 110 -9.49 11.73 -6.11
N VAL A 111 -8.62 11.38 -7.05
CA VAL A 111 -8.94 10.85 -8.38
C VAL A 111 -8.11 9.58 -8.59
N PRO A 112 -8.38 8.75 -9.62
CA PRO A 112 -7.54 7.60 -9.92
C PRO A 112 -6.05 7.97 -10.08
N LEU A 113 -5.20 7.52 -9.15
CA LEU A 113 -3.76 7.77 -9.15
C LEU A 113 -3.00 6.73 -8.30
N ILE A 114 -1.68 6.63 -8.49
CA ILE A 114 -0.81 5.75 -7.70
C ILE A 114 -0.68 6.31 -6.28
N ILE A 115 -1.09 5.52 -5.29
CA ILE A 115 -1.02 5.85 -3.85
C ILE A 115 -0.05 4.95 -3.07
N ASP A 116 0.71 4.10 -3.77
CA ASP A 116 1.78 3.29 -3.17
C ASP A 116 2.80 4.17 -2.43
N GLY A 117 3.21 3.75 -1.24
CA GLY A 117 4.01 4.59 -0.35
C GLY A 117 3.24 5.71 0.36
N THR A 118 1.91 5.58 0.50
CA THR A 118 1.07 6.38 1.41
C THR A 118 0.28 5.53 2.42
N ASP A 119 -0.23 6.17 3.47
CA ASP A 119 -1.14 5.60 4.49
C ASP A 119 -2.63 5.73 4.12
N ALA A 120 -2.92 6.08 2.86
CA ALA A 120 -4.30 6.30 2.41
C ALA A 120 -5.18 5.05 2.56
N VAL A 121 -4.60 3.84 2.42
CA VAL A 121 -5.30 2.57 2.64
C VAL A 121 -5.69 2.42 4.11
N TYR A 122 -4.77 2.67 5.04
CA TYR A 122 -5.06 2.67 6.47
C TYR A 122 -6.14 3.69 6.82
N ASN A 123 -6.00 4.94 6.35
CA ASN A 123 -6.92 6.02 6.66
C ASN A 123 -8.34 5.74 6.13
N ALA A 124 -8.48 5.30 4.87
CA ALA A 124 -9.78 4.95 4.30
C ALA A 124 -10.43 3.74 4.99
N THR A 125 -9.64 2.70 5.29
CA THR A 125 -10.15 1.52 6.03
C THR A 125 -10.61 1.91 7.42
N ARG A 126 -9.81 2.71 8.13
CA ARG A 126 -10.15 3.20 9.46
C ARG A 126 -11.40 4.07 9.44
N ALA A 127 -11.55 4.94 8.44
CA ALA A 127 -12.72 5.79 8.28
C ALA A 127 -13.98 4.97 8.03
N ALA A 128 -13.91 3.94 7.18
CA ALA A 128 -15.02 3.04 6.92
C ALA A 128 -15.52 2.34 8.20
N LEU A 129 -14.59 1.80 8.99
CA LEU A 129 -14.90 1.17 10.28
C LEU A 129 -15.51 2.16 11.28
N LEU A 130 -15.01 3.41 11.32
CA LEU A 130 -15.58 4.47 12.16
C LEU A 130 -17.00 4.85 11.71
N ALA A 131 -17.26 4.96 10.41
CA ALA A 131 -18.59 5.25 9.88
C ALA A 131 -19.60 4.17 10.27
N ILE A 132 -19.20 2.89 10.16
CA ILE A 132 -20.01 1.74 10.62
C ILE A 132 -20.29 1.82 12.12
N PHE A 133 -19.29 2.14 12.93
CA PHE A 133 -19.47 2.30 14.37
C PHE A 133 -20.44 3.41 14.74
N GLN A 134 -20.31 4.58 14.10
CA GLN A 134 -21.22 5.69 14.37
C GLN A 134 -22.65 5.38 13.91
N HIS A 135 -22.81 4.74 12.75
CA HIS A 135 -24.10 4.24 12.28
C HIS A 135 -24.73 3.28 13.28
N ASN A 136 -23.98 2.27 13.74
CA ASN A 136 -24.48 1.27 14.68
C ASN A 136 -24.82 1.84 16.07
N LYS A 137 -24.22 2.97 16.44
CA LYS A 137 -24.50 3.66 17.72
C LYS A 137 -25.87 4.35 17.71
N SER A 138 -26.32 4.85 16.56
CA SER A 138 -27.62 5.53 16.41
C SER A 138 -28.71 4.65 15.80
N ALA A 139 -28.36 3.56 15.12
CA ALA A 139 -29.30 2.66 14.47
C ALA A 139 -30.09 1.79 15.45
N GLY A 140 -31.37 1.54 15.11
CA GLY A 140 -32.16 0.46 15.71
C GLY A 140 -31.53 -0.91 15.47
N GLU A 141 -31.86 -1.89 16.32
CA GLU A 141 -31.21 -3.21 16.32
C GLU A 141 -31.35 -3.97 14.98
N ASP A 142 -32.45 -3.75 14.28
CA ASP A 142 -32.76 -4.28 12.94
C ASP A 142 -31.98 -3.59 11.80
N ARG A 143 -31.39 -2.42 12.07
CA ARG A 143 -30.66 -1.60 11.09
C ARG A 143 -29.14 -1.58 11.30
N LYS A 144 -28.65 -2.25 12.34
CA LYS A 144 -27.21 -2.36 12.61
C LYS A 144 -26.52 -3.21 11.56
N ILE A 145 -25.35 -2.74 11.14
CA ILE A 145 -24.40 -3.48 10.31
C ILE A 145 -23.69 -4.49 11.21
N LYS A 146 -23.96 -5.78 11.02
CA LYS A 146 -23.37 -6.88 11.79
C LYS A 146 -22.27 -7.60 11.01
N SER A 147 -22.28 -7.46 9.69
CA SER A 147 -21.30 -8.03 8.77
C SER A 147 -20.96 -7.05 7.66
N VAL A 148 -19.68 -6.94 7.32
CA VAL A 148 -19.19 -6.00 6.31
C VAL A 148 -18.16 -6.64 5.40
N VAL A 149 -18.32 -6.42 4.09
CA VAL A 149 -17.36 -6.82 3.08
C VAL A 149 -16.42 -5.65 2.78
N PHE A 150 -15.11 -5.89 2.90
CA PHE A 150 -14.07 -5.00 2.42
C PHE A 150 -13.38 -5.61 1.19
N PRO A 151 -13.21 -4.85 0.11
CA PRO A 151 -12.31 -5.23 -0.97
C PRO A 151 -10.86 -4.90 -0.61
N ALA A 152 -9.93 -5.22 -1.51
CA ALA A 152 -8.54 -4.80 -1.43
C ALA A 152 -8.40 -3.27 -1.61
N MET A 153 -8.44 -2.55 -0.49
CA MET A 153 -8.38 -1.08 -0.47
C MET A 153 -7.07 -0.59 -1.09
N GLY A 154 -7.14 0.13 -2.22
CA GLY A 154 -5.99 0.75 -2.89
C GLY A 154 -5.14 -0.15 -3.80
N ALA A 155 -5.46 -1.44 -3.94
CA ALA A 155 -4.63 -2.39 -4.73
C ALA A 155 -4.69 -2.16 -6.26
N GLY A 156 -5.84 -1.71 -6.79
CA GLY A 156 -6.07 -1.50 -8.23
C GLY A 156 -5.34 -0.29 -8.80
N CYS A 157 -6.08 0.79 -9.10
CA CYS A 157 -5.49 2.04 -9.61
C CYS A 157 -4.38 2.61 -8.70
N GLY A 158 -4.50 2.36 -7.40
CA GLY A 158 -3.54 2.82 -6.40
C GLY A 158 -2.17 2.13 -6.45
N GLN A 159 -2.07 0.96 -7.09
CA GLN A 159 -0.85 0.15 -7.21
C GLN A 159 -0.16 -0.17 -5.86
N VAL A 160 -0.90 -0.14 -4.76
CA VAL A 160 -0.36 -0.53 -3.45
C VAL A 160 -0.12 -2.03 -3.44
N SER A 161 1.08 -2.47 -3.07
CA SER A 161 1.40 -3.90 -3.02
C SER A 161 0.47 -4.67 -2.07
N PRO A 162 0.11 -5.94 -2.39
CA PRO A 162 -0.78 -6.76 -1.55
C PRO A 162 -0.39 -6.81 -0.08
N ASP A 163 0.89 -6.96 0.24
CA ASP A 163 1.36 -6.97 1.62
C ASP A 163 1.12 -5.63 2.35
N SER A 164 1.34 -4.50 1.67
CA SER A 164 1.09 -3.18 2.26
C SER A 164 -0.41 -2.94 2.46
N VAL A 165 -1.25 -3.34 1.50
CA VAL A 165 -2.71 -3.29 1.64
C VAL A 165 -3.16 -4.09 2.86
N ALA A 166 -2.75 -5.36 2.96
CA ALA A 166 -3.14 -6.24 4.04
C ALA A 166 -2.67 -5.74 5.41
N ARG A 167 -1.42 -5.28 5.54
CA ARG A 167 -0.89 -4.72 6.79
C ARG A 167 -1.62 -3.43 7.22
N GLN A 168 -1.89 -2.53 6.29
CA GLN A 168 -2.61 -1.29 6.56
C GLN A 168 -4.05 -1.56 7.01
N MET A 169 -4.75 -2.45 6.31
CA MET A 169 -6.12 -2.84 6.66
C MET A 169 -6.16 -3.58 8.01
N LYS A 170 -5.21 -4.48 8.26
CA LYS A 170 -5.08 -5.22 9.52
C LYS A 170 -4.87 -4.27 10.70
N LEU A 171 -3.97 -3.29 10.58
CA LEU A 171 -3.75 -2.30 11.63
C LEU A 171 -5.02 -1.46 11.92
N ALA A 172 -5.79 -1.12 10.89
CA ALA A 172 -7.05 -0.40 11.06
C ALA A 172 -8.10 -1.27 11.79
N TRP A 173 -8.21 -2.54 11.42
CA TRP A 173 -9.08 -3.51 12.09
C TRP A 173 -8.68 -3.74 13.55
N ASP A 174 -7.39 -3.95 13.83
CA ASP A 174 -6.90 -4.18 15.18
C ASP A 174 -7.15 -2.99 16.10
N GLY A 175 -6.97 -1.77 15.60
CA GLY A 175 -7.30 -0.55 16.35
C GLY A 175 -8.80 -0.31 16.50
N PHE A 176 -9.63 -0.97 15.68
CA PHE A 176 -11.09 -0.90 15.77
C PHE A 176 -11.65 -1.85 16.84
N ILE A 177 -11.10 -3.06 16.95
CA ILE A 177 -11.52 -4.04 17.95
C ILE A 177 -10.84 -3.84 19.30
N ASN A 178 -9.62 -3.28 19.33
CA ASN A 178 -8.88 -2.98 20.56
C ASN A 178 -8.97 -1.47 20.87
N CYS A 179 -10.05 -1.08 21.54
CA CYS A 179 -10.27 0.31 21.93
C CYS A 179 -9.25 0.77 22.98
N ALA A 180 -8.74 1.99 22.81
CA ALA A 180 -7.91 2.63 23.83
C ALA A 180 -8.72 2.90 25.10
N THR A 181 -8.11 2.65 26.25
CA THR A 181 -8.67 3.01 27.56
C THR A 181 -8.20 4.38 28.04
N GLU A 182 -7.05 4.85 27.55
CA GLU A 182 -6.44 6.14 27.91
C GLU A 182 -5.76 6.77 26.69
N ILE A 183 -5.69 8.11 26.67
CA ILE A 183 -5.04 8.88 25.61
C ILE A 183 -3.92 9.71 26.25
N ASN A 184 -2.68 9.43 25.83
CA ASN A 184 -1.48 10.16 26.20
C ASN A 184 -0.48 10.19 25.03
N TRP A 185 0.64 10.89 25.19
CA TRP A 185 1.65 11.01 24.14
C TRP A 185 2.32 9.68 23.79
N GLN A 186 2.47 8.77 24.76
CA GLN A 186 2.99 7.43 24.50
C GLN A 186 2.06 6.65 23.56
N TYR A 187 0.75 6.66 23.83
CA TYR A 187 -0.26 6.04 22.97
C TYR A 187 -0.26 6.68 21.57
N ALA A 188 -0.27 8.02 21.49
CA ALA A 188 -0.26 8.73 20.22
C ALA A 188 0.98 8.39 19.36
N SER A 189 2.16 8.35 19.98
CA SER A 189 3.42 8.00 19.31
C SER A 189 3.41 6.54 18.86
N ALA A 190 2.96 5.61 19.73
CA ALA A 190 2.85 4.20 19.37
C ALA A 190 1.88 3.96 18.20
N ARG A 191 0.76 4.72 18.13
CA ARG A 191 -0.16 4.66 16.99
C ARG A 191 0.49 5.17 15.71
N GLN A 192 1.25 6.26 15.77
CA GLN A 192 1.99 6.78 14.62
C GLN A 192 3.02 5.75 14.11
N ASP A 193 3.81 5.17 15.01
CA ASP A 193 4.84 4.19 14.67
C ASP A 193 4.25 2.89 14.10
N ALA A 194 3.09 2.47 14.60
CA ALA A 194 2.38 1.32 14.06
C ALA A 194 1.98 1.55 12.59
N VAL A 195 1.47 2.73 12.23
CA VAL A 195 1.13 3.07 10.83
C VAL A 195 2.37 3.04 9.95
N PHE A 196 3.49 3.61 10.40
CA PHE A 196 4.77 3.51 9.67
C PHE A 196 5.20 2.05 9.43
N SER A 197 4.93 1.18 10.41
CA SER A 197 5.28 -0.23 10.38
C SER A 197 4.37 -1.09 9.48
N THR A 198 3.40 -0.50 8.79
CA THR A 198 2.56 -1.21 7.80
C THR A 198 3.15 -1.20 6.39
N THR A 199 4.31 -0.59 6.17
CA THR A 199 4.89 -0.24 4.86
C THR A 199 4.14 0.85 4.08
N ALA A 200 3.22 1.58 4.74
CA ALA A 200 2.53 2.76 4.21
C ALA A 200 3.44 3.87 3.67
N TYR A 201 4.75 3.84 3.87
CA TYR A 201 5.69 4.84 3.32
C TYR A 201 6.95 4.20 2.72
N CYS A 202 6.80 2.96 2.25
CA CYS A 202 7.85 2.17 1.62
C CYS A 202 7.42 1.81 0.19
N PRO A 203 7.54 2.75 -0.78
CA PRO A 203 7.09 2.52 -2.15
C PRO A 203 7.82 1.32 -2.77
N SER A 204 7.10 0.52 -3.54
CA SER A 204 7.54 -0.75 -4.10
C SER A 204 8.54 -0.64 -5.24
N LYS A 205 8.54 0.49 -5.96
CA LYS A 205 9.29 0.69 -7.22
C LYS A 205 10.58 1.52 -7.07
N ALA A 206 10.90 2.00 -5.87
CA ALA A 206 12.10 2.83 -5.63
C ALA A 206 12.92 2.29 -4.46
N LEU A 207 14.24 2.52 -4.48
CA LEU A 207 15.07 2.53 -3.26
C LEU A 207 14.34 3.38 -2.22
N CYS A 208 13.97 2.78 -1.08
CA CYS A 208 13.22 3.53 -0.08
C CYS A 208 14.02 4.76 0.36
N PRO A 209 13.52 5.99 0.16
CA PRO A 209 14.25 7.21 0.53
C PRO A 209 14.50 7.29 2.05
N ASN A 210 13.68 6.55 2.80
CA ASN A 210 13.75 6.43 4.24
C ASN A 210 14.68 5.29 4.69
N ALA A 211 15.26 4.48 3.80
CA ALA A 211 16.25 3.48 4.21
C ALA A 211 17.59 4.16 4.54
N ARG A 212 18.20 3.76 5.66
CA ARG A 212 19.56 4.12 6.07
C ARG A 212 20.25 2.86 6.55
N THR A 213 21.32 2.47 5.85
CA THR A 213 22.15 1.34 6.26
C THR A 213 23.30 1.84 7.13
N GLU A 214 23.50 1.21 8.28
CA GLU A 214 24.57 1.55 9.23
C GLU A 214 25.39 0.31 9.54
N TYR A 215 26.70 0.50 9.66
CA TYR A 215 27.64 -0.53 10.13
C TYR A 215 27.47 -0.73 11.64
N ILE A 216 27.30 -1.97 12.09
CA ILE A 216 27.06 -2.30 13.51
C ILE A 216 28.23 -3.07 14.17
N GLY A 217 29.35 -3.23 13.47
CA GLY A 217 30.52 -3.97 13.95
C GLY A 217 30.63 -5.37 13.36
N PHE A 218 31.81 -5.99 13.47
CA PHE A 218 32.09 -7.37 13.02
C PHE A 218 31.75 -7.69 11.54
N GLY A 219 31.76 -6.69 10.65
CA GLY A 219 31.37 -6.88 9.25
C GLY A 219 29.87 -6.78 9.00
N ASP A 220 29.06 -6.61 10.05
CA ASP A 220 27.61 -6.58 9.95
C ASP A 220 27.07 -5.17 9.67
N TYR A 221 26.02 -5.13 8.86
CA TYR A 221 25.26 -3.93 8.56
C TYR A 221 23.80 -4.15 8.90
N ARG A 222 23.12 -3.08 9.32
CA ARG A 222 21.67 -3.11 9.54
C ARG A 222 21.03 -1.93 8.84
N THR A 223 19.92 -2.19 8.17
CA THR A 223 19.10 -1.12 7.57
C THR A 223 18.02 -0.67 8.56
N TYR A 224 17.96 0.63 8.78
CA TYR A 224 16.98 1.33 9.59
C TYR A 224 16.08 2.21 8.73
N CYS A 225 14.90 2.56 9.25
CA CYS A 225 14.00 3.53 8.65
C CYS A 225 14.22 4.92 9.28
N LYS A 226 14.64 5.90 8.49
CA LYS A 226 14.84 7.31 8.90
C LYS A 226 13.58 7.96 9.49
N LYS A 227 12.38 7.50 9.11
CA LYS A 227 11.12 8.06 9.62
C LYS A 227 10.73 7.49 10.98
N SER A 228 10.83 6.17 11.15
CA SER A 228 10.40 5.51 12.39
C SER A 228 11.52 5.25 13.38
N GLY A 229 12.79 5.43 12.99
CA GLY A 229 13.96 5.06 13.80
C GLY A 229 14.20 3.55 13.95
N ASN A 230 13.17 2.73 13.72
CA ASN A 230 13.22 1.27 13.84
C ASN A 230 13.97 0.58 12.69
N GLY A 231 14.34 -0.69 12.89
CA GLY A 231 14.87 -1.57 11.84
C GLY A 231 13.91 -1.65 10.65
N CYS A 232 14.44 -1.70 9.44
CA CYS A 232 13.62 -1.74 8.24
C CYS A 232 12.77 -3.02 8.21
N ILE A 233 11.48 -2.93 7.95
CA ILE A 233 10.61 -4.11 7.89
C ILE A 233 10.51 -4.72 6.48
N SER A 234 11.03 -4.00 5.47
CA SER A 234 11.01 -4.45 4.09
C SER A 234 12.25 -5.29 3.82
N THR A 235 12.06 -6.58 3.54
CA THR A 235 13.14 -7.50 3.14
C THR A 235 13.96 -6.96 1.97
N ARG A 236 13.33 -6.28 1.01
CA ARG A 236 14.02 -5.63 -0.13
C ARG A 236 15.08 -4.58 0.23
N HIS A 237 15.01 -4.01 1.43
CA HIS A 237 15.99 -3.02 1.91
C HIS A 237 16.83 -3.58 3.05
N GLN A 238 16.52 -4.79 3.52
CA GLN A 238 17.45 -5.47 4.40
C GLN A 238 18.72 -5.74 3.62
N VAL A 239 19.84 -5.64 4.31
CA VAL A 239 21.13 -5.98 3.74
C VAL A 239 21.11 -7.50 3.62
N ASP A 240 20.78 -8.02 2.44
CA ASP A 240 20.83 -9.47 2.20
C ASP A 240 22.30 -9.92 2.32
N ASP A 241 22.54 -10.81 3.30
CA ASP A 241 23.72 -11.64 3.57
C ASP A 241 25.12 -11.08 3.24
N ILE A 242 25.88 -10.83 4.31
CA ILE A 242 27.31 -11.08 4.47
C ILE A 242 28.10 -11.03 3.14
N TYR A 243 28.57 -9.84 2.76
CA TYR A 243 29.85 -9.77 2.06
C TYR A 243 30.89 -10.30 3.06
N ILE A 244 31.20 -11.60 3.03
CA ILE A 244 32.40 -12.12 3.69
C ILE A 244 33.53 -11.39 2.97
N GLY A 245 34.04 -10.35 3.61
CA GLY A 245 35.26 -9.71 3.20
C GLY A 245 36.32 -10.78 3.09
N ALA A 246 36.72 -11.10 1.86
CA ALA A 246 37.99 -11.73 1.59
C ALA A 246 39.09 -10.75 2.02
N HIS A 247 39.29 -10.63 3.34
CA HIS A 247 40.55 -10.17 3.89
C HIS A 247 41.54 -11.30 3.63
N THR A 248 42.17 -11.29 2.46
CA THR A 248 43.42 -12.00 2.26
C THR A 248 44.46 -11.35 3.16
N HIS A 249 44.54 -11.82 4.40
CA HIS A 249 45.76 -11.74 5.17
C HIS A 249 46.79 -12.62 4.47
N THR A 250 47.61 -12.01 3.62
CA THR A 250 48.88 -12.61 3.19
C THR A 250 49.80 -12.66 4.41
N THR A 251 49.67 -13.72 5.20
CA THR A 251 50.79 -14.25 5.97
C THR A 251 51.68 -15.01 5.00
N ASP A 252 52.78 -14.36 4.62
CA ASP A 252 53.86 -14.94 3.84
C ASP A 252 54.60 -15.95 4.74
N ILE A 253 54.46 -17.25 4.43
CA ILE A 253 55.36 -18.30 4.94
C ILE A 253 55.73 -19.15 3.74
N GLY A 254 56.95 -18.95 3.25
CA GLY A 254 57.47 -19.63 2.10
C GLY A 254 57.70 -21.13 2.31
N ALA A 255 57.63 -21.89 1.21
CA ALA A 255 58.49 -23.03 0.91
C ALA A 255 58.19 -23.57 -0.51
N HIS A 256 59.16 -23.37 -1.40
CA HIS A 256 59.70 -24.25 -2.45
C HIS A 256 58.83 -25.21 -3.31
N ASN A 257 59.12 -25.12 -4.63
CA ASN A 257 59.16 -26.17 -5.67
C ASN A 257 57.80 -26.71 -6.19
N HIS A 258 57.55 -26.97 -7.49
CA HIS A 258 58.38 -27.17 -8.68
C HIS A 258 57.67 -26.63 -9.95
N ALA A 259 58.47 -26.30 -10.97
CA ALA A 259 58.02 -25.96 -12.32
C ALA A 259 57.57 -27.20 -13.12
N ILE A 260 56.49 -27.06 -13.91
CA ILE A 260 56.29 -27.83 -15.14
C ILE A 260 55.84 -26.87 -16.25
N HIS A 261 56.63 -26.85 -17.31
CA HIS A 261 56.48 -26.08 -18.54
C HIS A 261 55.82 -26.94 -19.62
N THR A 262 54.79 -26.43 -20.31
CA THR A 262 54.44 -26.75 -21.71
C THR A 262 53.69 -25.52 -22.26
N GLY A 263 54.30 -24.59 -22.99
CA GLY A 263 54.51 -24.61 -24.45
C GLY A 263 53.42 -23.77 -25.15
N ALA A 264 53.67 -22.48 -25.45
CA ALA A 264 53.86 -21.87 -26.80
C ALA A 264 52.66 -22.09 -27.77
N TYR A 265 52.00 -21.11 -28.39
CA TYR A 265 52.45 -20.05 -29.32
C TYR A 265 51.40 -18.90 -29.36
N ALA A 266 51.74 -17.62 -29.14
CA ALA A 266 52.19 -16.58 -30.10
C ALA A 266 51.09 -15.92 -30.99
N TYR A 267 50.71 -14.69 -30.57
CA TYR A 267 50.20 -13.44 -31.22
C TYR A 267 50.56 -13.21 -32.72
N PRO A 268 50.01 -12.20 -33.48
CA PRO A 268 49.79 -10.81 -33.02
C PRO A 268 48.76 -9.84 -33.72
N HIS A 269 48.57 -8.69 -33.04
CA HIS A 269 48.39 -7.26 -33.48
C HIS A 269 47.34 -6.92 -34.58
N ALA A 270 46.65 -5.76 -34.61
CA ALA A 270 47.06 -4.36 -34.37
C ALA A 270 45.79 -3.46 -34.22
N VAL A 271 45.71 -2.50 -33.27
CA VAL A 271 46.07 -1.05 -33.34
C VAL A 271 44.88 -0.11 -33.69
N SER A 272 44.64 0.87 -32.81
CA SER A 272 43.78 2.08 -32.85
C SER A 272 44.29 3.13 -33.89
N PRO A 273 43.98 4.47 -33.89
CA PRO A 273 43.18 5.37 -33.01
C PRO A 273 42.42 6.52 -33.76
N ASP A 274 42.12 7.61 -33.03
CA ASP A 274 41.92 9.02 -33.45
C ASP A 274 40.48 9.54 -33.62
N THR A 275 39.93 10.31 -32.65
CA THR A 275 40.02 11.78 -32.35
C THR A 275 39.25 12.69 -33.31
N HIS A 276 38.33 13.52 -32.79
CA HIS A 276 38.42 15.00 -32.83
C HIS A 276 37.22 15.72 -32.18
N SER A 277 37.50 16.97 -31.82
CA SER A 277 36.82 17.94 -30.95
C SER A 277 36.12 19.08 -31.71
N HIS A 278 35.51 19.97 -30.92
CA HIS A 278 35.00 21.35 -31.17
C HIS A 278 33.47 21.48 -31.37
N SER A 279 32.69 22.45 -30.88
CA SER A 279 32.75 23.63 -29.96
C SER A 279 31.84 24.72 -30.59
N LEU A 280 31.04 25.43 -29.75
CA LEU A 280 30.42 26.78 -29.97
C LEU A 280 29.17 26.83 -30.90
N HIS A 281 28.12 27.67 -30.75
CA HIS A 281 27.83 28.87 -29.94
C HIS A 281 26.30 29.22 -29.99
N LEU A 282 25.75 29.70 -28.85
CA LEU A 282 24.80 30.82 -28.59
C LEU A 282 23.50 31.15 -29.39
N ASN A 283 22.51 31.58 -28.58
CA ASN A 283 21.37 32.53 -28.75
C ASN A 283 20.04 32.01 -29.35
N SER A 284 18.95 31.97 -28.57
CA SER A 284 18.02 33.03 -28.06
C SER A 284 16.96 33.42 -29.09
N GLU A 285 15.68 33.15 -28.80
CA GLU A 285 14.62 34.16 -28.93
C GLU A 285 13.27 33.67 -28.36
N TYR A 286 12.54 34.66 -27.86
CA TYR A 286 11.32 34.63 -27.06
C TYR A 286 10.30 35.47 -27.84
N SER A 287 9.08 34.96 -28.07
CA SER A 287 7.82 35.74 -27.88
C SER A 287 6.56 35.06 -28.43
N PRO A 288 5.36 35.47 -27.93
CA PRO A 288 4.11 34.73 -28.00
C PRO A 288 3.13 35.25 -29.06
N GLY A 289 2.13 34.43 -29.39
CA GLY A 289 1.00 34.82 -30.25
C GLY A 289 -0.34 34.57 -29.56
N ALA A 290 -0.98 35.65 -29.11
CA ALA A 290 -2.39 35.69 -28.75
C ALA A 290 -3.27 35.85 -29.99
N LYS A 291 -4.47 35.28 -29.99
CA LYS A 291 -5.72 35.92 -30.47
C LYS A 291 -6.95 35.03 -30.24
N LYS A 292 -7.86 35.60 -29.45
CA LYS A 292 -9.34 35.45 -29.42
C LYS A 292 -9.94 34.07 -29.21
#